data_AF-A0A142YGY1-F1
#
_entry.id   AF-A0A142YGY1-F1
#
_cell.length_a   1.000
_cell.length_b   1.000
_cell.length_c   1.000
_cell.angle_alpha   90.00
_cell.angle_beta   90.00
_cell.angle_gamma   90.00
#
_symmetry.space_group_name_H-M   'P 1'
#
loop_
_entity.id
_entity.type
_entity.pdbx_description
1 polymer ?
#
loop_
_entity_poly.entity_id
_entity_poly.type
_entity_poly.pdbx_seq_one_letter_code
_entity_poly.pdbx_strand_id
1 'polypeptide(L)'
;MHGIFLAAEAPGAVGEVFNLTDGEAVSKRRFIGRVAELAGLPAPSRKIPLKLAKFLATIVEGGARLRGRKDAPIINKARYKFLGLNLDFSIDKARKLLGYQPPFGFEEAIKRSMVEHASADRATSARG
;
A
#
# COMPACT_ATOMS: atom_id res chain seq x y z
N MET A 1 6.82 8.49 -13.45
CA MET A 1 6.75 9.88 -13.94
C MET A 1 5.84 10.09 -15.16
N HIS A 2 5.37 9.04 -15.85
CA HIS A 2 4.52 9.13 -17.07
C HIS A 2 3.36 10.15 -16.96
N GLY A 3 2.44 10.00 -15.99
CA GLY A 3 1.25 10.86 -15.93
C GLY A 3 1.52 12.34 -15.65
N ILE A 4 2.66 12.66 -15.02
CA ILE A 4 3.07 14.06 -14.79
C ILE A 4 3.45 14.72 -16.12
N PHE A 5 4.19 14.02 -16.98
CA PHE A 5 4.56 14.54 -18.30
C PHE A 5 3.34 14.75 -19.19
N LEU A 6 2.41 13.78 -19.22
CA LEU A 6 1.16 13.94 -19.95
C LEU A 6 0.35 15.17 -19.48
N ALA A 7 0.30 15.41 -18.16
CA ALA A 7 -0.36 16.60 -17.62
C ALA A 7 0.37 17.90 -17.99
N ALA A 8 1.70 17.88 -18.04
CA ALA A 8 2.49 19.07 -18.41
C ALA A 8 2.31 19.46 -19.89
N GLU A 9 2.07 18.48 -20.77
CA GLU A 9 1.93 18.68 -22.21
C GLU A 9 0.48 18.90 -22.67
N ALA A 10 -0.51 18.64 -21.80
CA ALA A 10 -1.92 18.77 -22.14
C ALA A 10 -2.47 20.16 -21.78
N PRO A 11 -2.84 21.02 -22.76
CA PRO A 11 -3.40 22.35 -22.48
C PRO A 11 -4.68 22.29 -21.63
N GLY A 12 -5.47 21.23 -21.79
CA GLY A 12 -6.69 20.97 -21.02
C GLY A 12 -6.45 20.48 -19.58
N ALA A 13 -5.20 20.38 -19.12
CA ALA A 13 -4.88 19.97 -17.75
C ALA A 13 -4.79 21.16 -16.76
N VAL A 14 -4.75 22.40 -17.26
CA VAL A 14 -4.63 23.60 -16.41
C VAL A 14 -5.86 23.73 -15.51
N GLY A 15 -5.64 23.79 -14.19
CA GLY A 15 -6.72 23.88 -13.19
C GLY A 15 -7.38 22.54 -12.85
N GLU A 16 -6.98 21.44 -13.51
CA GLU A 16 -7.57 20.13 -13.30
C GLU A 16 -6.83 19.31 -12.23
N VAL A 17 -7.59 18.55 -11.45
CA VAL A 17 -7.06 17.56 -10.49
C VAL A 17 -7.27 16.15 -11.04
N PHE A 18 -6.24 15.30 -10.98
CA PHE A 18 -6.24 13.92 -11.48
C PHE A 18 -5.76 12.94 -10.41
N ASN A 19 -6.40 11.77 -10.35
CA ASN A 19 -5.87 10.61 -9.64
C ASN A 19 -5.06 9.76 -10.64
N LEU A 20 -3.89 9.31 -10.23
CA LEU A 20 -3.02 8.44 -11.03
C LEU A 20 -2.76 7.15 -10.23
N THR A 21 -3.26 6.03 -10.73
CA THR A 21 -3.06 4.68 -10.19
C THR A 21 -2.86 3.69 -11.34
N ASP A 22 -2.77 2.39 -11.02
CA ASP A 22 -2.76 1.29 -11.99
C ASP A 22 -4.15 1.02 -12.64
N GLY A 23 -5.21 1.67 -12.14
CA GLY A 23 -6.57 1.49 -12.63
C GLY A 23 -7.20 0.15 -12.25
N GLU A 24 -6.55 -0.66 -11.40
CA GLU A 24 -7.08 -1.90 -10.87
C GLU A 24 -7.61 -1.70 -9.45
N ALA A 25 -8.79 -2.27 -9.15
CA ALA A 25 -9.27 -2.35 -7.77
C ALA A 25 -8.58 -3.52 -7.05
N VAL A 26 -7.58 -3.22 -6.23
CA VAL A 26 -6.79 -4.24 -5.52
C VAL A 26 -7.19 -4.29 -4.05
N SER A 27 -7.90 -5.35 -3.68
CA SER A 27 -8.24 -5.56 -2.27
C SER A 27 -6.97 -5.71 -1.40
N LYS A 28 -7.04 -5.26 -0.14
CA LYS A 28 -5.92 -5.40 0.81
C LYS A 28 -5.53 -6.84 1.06
N ARG A 29 -6.50 -7.77 1.00
CA ARG A 29 -6.22 -9.21 1.08
C ARG A 29 -5.35 -9.66 -0.08
N ARG A 30 -5.67 -9.24 -1.31
CA ARG A 30 -4.85 -9.52 -2.50
C ARG A 30 -3.47 -8.87 -2.37
N PHE A 31 -3.41 -7.59 -2.00
CA PHE A 31 -2.15 -6.86 -1.83
C PHE A 31 -1.22 -7.54 -0.82
N ILE A 32 -1.68 -7.69 0.43
CA ILE A 32 -0.86 -8.23 1.52
C ILE A 32 -0.55 -9.71 1.27
N GLY A 33 -1.51 -10.48 0.75
CA GLY A 33 -1.28 -11.87 0.38
C GLY A 33 -0.17 -12.02 -0.66
N ARG A 34 -0.17 -11.16 -1.69
CA ARG A 34 0.86 -11.17 -2.73
C ARG A 34 2.23 -10.74 -2.22
N VAL A 35 2.29 -9.73 -1.35
CA VAL A 35 3.54 -9.35 -0.67
C VAL A 35 4.09 -10.52 0.15
N ALA A 36 3.25 -11.19 0.96
CA ALA A 36 3.66 -12.32 1.78
C ALA A 36 4.20 -13.47 0.93
N GLU A 37 3.48 -13.83 -0.14
CA GLU A 37 3.90 -14.87 -1.07
C GLU A 37 5.26 -14.56 -1.72
N LEU A 38 5.44 -13.34 -2.23
CA LEU A 38 6.70 -12.91 -2.85
C LEU A 38 7.87 -12.82 -1.86
N ALA A 39 7.57 -12.61 -0.58
CA ALA A 39 8.56 -12.62 0.50
C ALA A 39 8.82 -14.02 1.08
N GLY A 40 8.17 -15.08 0.58
CA GLY A 40 8.30 -16.43 1.15
C GLY A 40 7.61 -16.63 2.50
N LEU A 41 6.72 -15.71 2.89
CA LEU A 41 6.01 -15.72 4.17
C LEU A 41 4.59 -16.31 4.03
N PRO A 42 4.03 -16.91 5.10
CA PRO A 42 2.67 -17.39 5.08
C PRO A 42 1.67 -16.23 4.93
N ALA A 43 0.70 -16.39 4.03
CA ALA A 43 -0.34 -15.39 3.83
C ALA A 43 -1.19 -15.18 5.11
N PRO A 44 -1.61 -13.93 5.41
CA PRO A 44 -2.42 -13.65 6.58
C PRO A 44 -3.81 -14.32 6.47
N SER A 45 -4.12 -15.19 7.43
CA SER A 45 -5.38 -15.95 7.47
C SER A 45 -6.39 -15.39 8.47
N ARG A 46 -5.93 -14.61 9.47
CA ARG A 46 -6.77 -14.12 10.58
C ARG A 46 -7.53 -12.85 10.19
N LYS A 47 -8.80 -12.78 10.59
CA LYS A 47 -9.64 -11.58 10.47
C LYS A 47 -9.81 -10.96 11.87
N ILE A 48 -9.43 -9.71 12.02
CA ILE A 48 -9.61 -8.96 13.28
C ILE A 48 -10.78 -7.99 13.08
N PRO A 49 -11.86 -8.09 13.88
CA PRO A 49 -12.96 -7.13 13.81
C PRO A 49 -12.49 -5.70 14.07
N LEU A 50 -13.13 -4.75 13.37
CA LEU A 50 -12.79 -3.32 13.43
C LEU A 50 -12.75 -2.81 14.89
N LYS A 51 -13.77 -3.15 15.69
CA LYS A 51 -13.87 -2.73 17.10
C LYS A 51 -12.69 -3.22 17.96
N LEU A 52 -12.30 -4.49 17.79
CA LEU A 52 -11.19 -5.08 18.53
C LEU A 52 -9.85 -4.43 18.16
N ALA A 53 -9.62 -4.21 16.87
CA ALA A 53 -8.40 -3.55 16.41
C ALA A 53 -8.29 -2.10 16.92
N LYS A 54 -9.40 -1.34 16.97
CA LYS A 54 -9.43 0.00 17.59
C LYS A 54 -9.09 -0.05 19.06
N PHE A 55 -9.65 -1.00 19.80
CA PHE A 55 -9.38 -1.17 21.24
C PHE A 55 -7.91 -1.48 21.51
N LEU A 56 -7.33 -2.44 20.77
CA LEU A 56 -5.92 -2.79 20.90
C LEU A 56 -4.99 -1.62 20.56
N ALA A 57 -5.30 -0.85 19.51
CA ALA A 57 -4.51 0.33 19.15
C ALA A 57 -4.50 1.37 20.30
N THR A 58 -5.66 1.63 20.93
CA THR A 58 -5.74 2.58 22.06
C THR A 58 -4.89 2.13 23.25
N ILE A 59 -4.91 0.83 23.60
CA ILE A 59 -4.09 0.29 24.71
C ILE A 59 -2.60 0.43 24.39
N VAL A 60 -2.20 0.05 23.17
CA VAL A 60 -0.79 0.07 22.75
C VAL A 60 -0.26 1.50 22.70
N GLU A 61 -1.03 2.45 22.17
CA GLU A 61 -0.67 3.88 22.14
C GLU A 61 -0.59 4.46 23.56
N GLY A 62 -1.57 4.16 24.42
CA GLY A 62 -1.56 4.61 25.82
C GLY A 62 -0.35 4.09 26.59
N GLY A 63 -0.06 2.79 26.48
CA GLY A 63 1.08 2.16 27.14
C GLY A 63 2.45 2.56 26.59
N ALA A 64 2.53 2.99 25.32
CA ALA A 64 3.75 3.56 24.75
C ALA A 64 3.99 4.99 25.25
N ARG A 65 2.93 5.80 25.31
CA ARG A 65 2.96 7.17 25.84
C ARG A 65 3.36 7.22 27.32
N LEU A 66 2.83 6.29 28.12
CA LEU A 66 3.18 6.15 29.54
C LEU A 66 4.65 5.76 29.78
N ARG A 67 5.29 5.04 28.83
CA ARG A 67 6.70 4.65 28.91
C ARG A 67 7.66 5.67 28.28
N GLY A 68 7.17 6.83 27.84
CA GLY A 68 8.00 7.86 27.21
C GLY A 68 8.69 7.42 25.91
N ARG A 69 8.23 6.33 25.27
CA ARG A 69 8.83 5.85 24.03
C ARG A 69 8.50 6.81 22.89
N LYS A 70 9.54 7.30 22.21
CA LYS A 70 9.42 8.17 21.03
C LYS A 70 9.10 7.40 19.75
N ASP A 71 9.35 6.09 19.73
CA ASP A 71 9.07 5.24 18.58
C ASP A 71 7.59 4.86 18.53
N ALA A 72 6.95 5.16 17.39
CA ALA A 72 5.58 4.78 17.15
C ALA A 72 5.44 3.25 17.20
N PRO A 73 4.45 2.70 17.94
CA PRO A 73 4.21 1.26 17.97
C PRO A 73 3.93 0.69 16.58
N ILE A 74 4.33 -0.56 16.35
CA ILE A 74 4.14 -1.28 15.07
C ILE A 74 2.65 -1.26 14.64
N ILE A 75 1.73 -1.26 15.60
CA ILE A 75 0.30 -1.04 15.39
C ILE A 75 -0.10 0.26 16.08
N ASN A 76 -0.39 1.29 15.29
CA ASN A 76 -0.99 2.53 15.75
C ASN A 76 -2.27 2.82 14.95
N LYS A 77 -3.08 3.74 15.46
CA LYS A 77 -4.39 4.11 14.92
C LYS A 77 -4.30 4.58 13.47
N ALA A 78 -3.18 5.19 13.06
CA ALA A 78 -2.92 5.59 11.69
C ALA A 78 -2.76 4.37 10.76
N ARG A 79 -1.84 3.44 11.07
CA ARG A 79 -1.64 2.21 10.28
C ARG A 79 -2.93 1.40 10.15
N TYR A 80 -3.68 1.31 11.23
CA TYR A 80 -4.98 0.67 11.24
C TYR A 80 -6.01 1.37 10.34
N LYS A 81 -6.10 2.71 10.38
CA LYS A 81 -7.02 3.48 9.52
C LYS A 81 -6.69 3.29 8.03
N PHE A 82 -5.40 3.32 7.68
CA PHE A 82 -4.95 3.02 6.32
C PHE A 82 -5.26 1.57 5.90
N LEU A 83 -5.13 0.59 6.81
CA LEU A 83 -5.57 -0.79 6.59
C LEU A 83 -7.09 -0.97 6.59
N GLY A 84 -7.87 0.04 7.01
CA GLY A 84 -9.35 0.00 7.00
C GLY A 84 -10.03 0.71 5.82
N LEU A 85 -9.42 1.72 5.20
CA LEU A 85 -10.03 2.51 4.11
C LEU A 85 -9.83 1.92 2.71
N ASN A 86 -10.87 1.87 1.87
CA ASN A 86 -10.69 1.60 0.45
C ASN A 86 -10.04 2.84 -0.19
N LEU A 87 -8.87 2.66 -0.82
CA LEU A 87 -8.11 3.72 -1.47
C LEU A 87 -8.14 3.54 -3.00
N ASP A 88 -9.26 3.02 -3.50
CA ASP A 88 -9.51 2.86 -4.93
C ASP A 88 -10.06 4.19 -5.45
N PHE A 89 -9.35 4.79 -6.41
CA PHE A 89 -9.73 6.05 -7.03
C PHE A 89 -9.89 5.85 -8.54
N SER A 90 -10.95 6.42 -9.13
CA SER A 90 -11.11 6.40 -10.58
C SER A 90 -10.04 7.25 -11.26
N ILE A 91 -9.48 6.68 -12.33
CA ILE A 91 -8.53 7.35 -13.23
C ILE A 91 -9.18 7.73 -14.58
N ASP A 92 -10.50 7.66 -14.69
CA ASP A 92 -11.22 7.88 -15.96
C ASP A 92 -10.98 9.28 -16.52
N LYS A 93 -10.87 10.28 -15.65
CA LYS A 93 -10.55 11.65 -16.04
C LYS A 93 -9.14 11.75 -16.63
N ALA A 94 -8.16 11.09 -16.02
CA ALA A 94 -6.79 11.05 -16.54
C ALA A 94 -6.71 10.31 -17.88
N ARG A 95 -7.46 9.21 -18.03
CA ARG A 95 -7.58 8.49 -19.31
C ARG A 95 -8.16 9.37 -20.42
N LYS A 96 -9.25 10.08 -20.12
CA LYS A 96 -9.98 10.89 -21.11
C LYS A 96 -9.23 12.16 -21.50
N LEU A 97 -8.68 12.90 -20.53
CA LEU A 97 -8.09 14.22 -20.78
C LEU A 97 -6.58 14.18 -21.04
N LEU A 98 -5.87 13.20 -20.47
CA LEU A 98 -4.42 13.10 -20.61
C LEU A 98 -3.98 11.94 -21.51
N GLY A 99 -4.91 11.06 -21.91
CA GLY A 99 -4.55 9.79 -22.58
C GLY A 99 -3.78 8.83 -21.67
N TYR A 100 -3.86 9.03 -20.35
CA TYR A 100 -3.03 8.28 -19.38
C TYR A 100 -3.34 6.77 -19.42
N GLN A 101 -2.31 5.99 -19.70
CA GLN A 101 -2.32 4.53 -19.60
C GLN A 101 -1.27 4.10 -18.58
N PRO A 102 -1.67 3.38 -17.50
CA PRO A 102 -0.71 2.89 -16.52
C PRO A 102 0.33 1.97 -17.17
N PRO A 103 1.63 2.19 -16.95
CA PRO A 103 2.69 1.42 -17.61
C PRO A 103 2.78 -0.02 -17.10
N PHE A 104 2.28 -0.27 -15.89
CA PHE A 104 2.27 -1.59 -15.25
C PHE A 104 0.94 -1.81 -14.56
N GLY A 105 0.39 -3.02 -14.69
CA GLY A 105 -0.69 -3.51 -13.84
C GLY A 105 -0.16 -3.97 -12.49
N PHE A 106 -1.08 -4.32 -11.57
CA PHE A 106 -0.73 -4.63 -10.18
C PHE A 106 0.30 -5.76 -10.05
N GLU A 107 0.08 -6.89 -10.73
CA GLU A 107 0.94 -8.09 -10.59
C GLU A 107 2.39 -7.85 -11.04
N GLU A 108 2.57 -7.09 -12.12
CA GLU A 108 3.90 -6.80 -12.63
C GLU A 108 4.62 -5.79 -11.71
N ALA A 109 3.91 -4.73 -11.31
CA ALA A 109 4.46 -3.70 -10.44
C ALA A 109 4.89 -4.26 -9.08
N ILE A 110 4.08 -5.13 -8.47
CA ILE A 110 4.40 -5.70 -7.14
C ILE A 110 5.56 -6.70 -7.23
N LYS A 111 5.66 -7.50 -8.30
CA LYS A 111 6.81 -8.39 -8.52
C LYS A 111 8.10 -7.59 -8.63
N ARG A 112 8.12 -6.53 -9.45
CA ARG A 112 9.29 -5.64 -9.60
C ARG A 112 9.69 -4.97 -8.29
N SER A 113 8.70 -4.50 -7.53
CA SER A 113 8.93 -3.84 -6.24
C SER A 113 9.53 -4.77 -5.18
N MET A 114 9.29 -6.08 -5.29
CA MET A 114 9.71 -7.07 -4.30
C MET A 114 11.03 -7.78 -4.64
N VAL A 115 11.69 -7.44 -5.76
CA VAL A 115 12.91 -8.12 -6.23
C VAL A 115 14.01 -8.17 -5.17
N GLU A 116 14.25 -7.07 -4.45
CA GLU A 116 15.27 -7.00 -3.39
C GLU A 116 14.85 -7.78 -2.13
N HIS A 117 13.55 -7.84 -1.84
CA HIS A 117 13.00 -8.49 -0.65
C HIS A 117 12.84 -10.01 -0.80
N ALA A 118 12.75 -10.52 -2.03
CA ALA A 118 12.75 -11.96 -2.31
C ALA A 118 14.10 -12.64 -1.98
N SER A 119 15.16 -11.85 -1.76
CA SER A 119 16.53 -12.33 -1.61
C SER A 119 17.02 -12.41 -0.16
N ALA A 120 16.38 -11.71 0.78
CA ALA A 120 16.87 -11.57 2.15
C ALA A 120 16.76 -12.87 2.99
N ASP A 121 15.88 -13.80 2.63
CA ASP A 121 15.73 -15.07 3.34
C ASP A 121 16.78 -16.12 2.98
N ARG A 122 17.45 -16.00 1.82
CA ARG A 122 18.56 -16.91 1.48
C ARG A 122 19.81 -16.68 2.35
N ALA A 123 19.99 -15.49 2.91
CA ALA A 123 21.16 -15.16 3.74
C ALA A 123 20.97 -15.44 5.25
N THR A 124 19.71 -15.64 5.69
CA THR A 124 19.39 -15.90 7.10
C THR A 124 19.15 -17.39 7.36
N SER A 125 18.68 -18.16 6.37
CA SER A 125 18.59 -19.63 6.49
C SER A 125 19.94 -20.36 6.34
N ALA A 126 21.02 -19.65 5.97
CA ALA A 126 22.38 -20.20 5.83
C ALA A 126 23.26 -20.02 7.09
N ARG A 127 22.71 -19.43 8.16
CA ARG A 127 23.33 -19.37 9.49
C ARG A 127 22.40 -20.09 10.45
N GLY A 128 22.77 -21.32 10.79
CA GLY A 128 22.07 -22.16 11.78
C GLY A 128 22.16 -21.62 13.20
#